data_AF-A0A832G209-F1
#
_entry.id   AF-A0A832G209-F1
#
_cell.length_a   1.000
_cell.length_b   1.000
_cell.length_c   1.000
_cell.angle_alpha   90.00
_cell.angle_beta   90.00
_cell.angle_gamma   90.00
#
_symmetry.space_group_name_H-M   'P 1'
#
loop_
_entity.id
_entity.type
_entity.pdbx_description
1 polymer ?
#
loop_
_entity_poly.entity_id
_entity_poly.type
_entity_poly.pdbx_seq_one_letter_code
_entity_poly.pdbx_strand_id
1 'polypeptide(L)' 'PTTVISWQSPVGGHQTLKVYDVLGNEVATLVDEYREAGRYKVEFNVAQVTRPEISSGLYLYKLTIGNFSAIRKMMLIK' A
#
# COMPACT_ATOMS: atom_id res chain seq x y z
N PRO A 1 9.55 10.94 4.97
CA PRO A 1 9.94 9.52 4.78
C PRO A 1 9.21 8.92 3.59
N THR A 2 9.95 8.20 2.74
CA THR A 2 9.40 7.49 1.57
C THR A 2 9.67 6.00 1.72
N THR A 3 8.77 5.17 1.20
CA THR A 3 8.92 3.72 1.22
C THR A 3 8.49 3.17 -0.13
N VAL A 4 9.36 2.36 -0.74
CA VAL A 4 9.04 1.70 -2.00
C VAL A 4 8.41 0.35 -1.70
N ILE A 5 7.15 0.20 -2.09
CA ILE A 5 6.42 -1.06 -2.00
C ILE A 5 6.47 -1.71 -3.38
N SER A 6 6.97 -2.94 -3.44
CA SER A 6 7.05 -3.72 -4.67
C SER A 6 6.33 -5.05 -4.53
N TRP A 7 5.72 -5.48 -5.63
CA TRP A 7 5.04 -6.77 -5.71
C TRP A 7 5.10 -7.32 -7.12
N GLN A 8 4.83 -8.61 -7.24
CA GLN A 8 4.70 -9.30 -8.51
C GLN A 8 3.31 -9.91 -8.57
N SER A 9 2.59 -9.66 -9.66
CA SER A 9 1.35 -10.35 -9.98
C SER A 9 1.61 -11.36 -11.11
N PRO A 10 1.36 -12.66 -10.89
CA PRO A 10 1.49 -13.66 -11.95
C PRO A 10 0.35 -13.60 -12.97
N VAL A 11 -0.76 -12.93 -12.64
CA VAL A 11 -1.96 -12.78 -13.48
C VAL A 11 -2.41 -11.33 -13.56
N GLY A 12 -3.07 -10.96 -14.66
CA GLY A 12 -3.76 -9.67 -14.77
C GLY A 12 -5.00 -9.64 -13.88
N GLY A 13 -5.34 -8.45 -13.37
CA GLY A 13 -6.51 -8.27 -12.52
C GLY A 13 -6.62 -6.87 -11.97
N HIS A 14 -7.76 -6.58 -11.34
CA HIS A 14 -7.93 -5.35 -10.55
C HIS A 14 -7.09 -5.44 -9.29
N GLN A 15 -6.11 -4.56 -9.16
CA GLN A 15 -5.14 -4.54 -8.07
C GLN A 15 -5.44 -3.35 -7.16
N THR A 16 -5.65 -3.61 -5.87
CA THR A 16 -5.81 -2.56 -4.87
C THR A 16 -4.70 -2.65 -3.84
N LEU A 17 -4.00 -1.54 -3.63
CA LEU A 17 -2.95 -1.41 -2.62
C LEU A 17 -3.32 -0.25 -1.69
N LYS A 18 -3.69 -0.60 -0.47
CA LYS A 18 -4.17 0.34 0.55
C LYS A 18 -3.32 0.28 1.79
N VAL A 19 -3.11 1.42 2.44
CA VAL A 19 -2.37 1.58 3.69
C VAL A 19 -3.36 1.84 4.83
N TYR A 20 -3.12 1.20 5.96
CA TYR A 20 -3.93 1.24 7.17
C TYR A 20 -3.07 1.53 8.40
N ASP A 21 -3.66 2.19 9.39
CA ASP A 21 -3.07 2.28 10.72
C ASP A 21 -3.37 1.01 11.56
N VAL A 22 -2.81 0.95 12.77
CA VAL A 22 -3.01 -0.19 13.69
C VAL A 22 -4.44 -0.34 14.19
N LEU A 23 -5.27 0.68 14.03
CA LEU A 23 -6.69 0.66 14.39
C LEU A 23 -7.57 0.23 13.20
N GLY A 24 -6.98 0.01 12.02
CA GLY A 24 -7.67 -0.40 10.80
C GLY A 24 -8.23 0.75 9.98
N ASN A 25 -7.92 2.01 10.30
CA ASN A 25 -8.35 3.14 9.47
C ASN A 25 -7.55 3.19 8.18
N GLU A 26 -8.21 3.39 7.05
CA GLU A 26 -7.55 3.64 5.78
C GLU A 26 -6.81 5.00 5.83
N VAL A 27 -5.51 4.96 5.57
CA VAL A 27 -4.61 6.13 5.58
C VAL A 27 -4.40 6.63 4.16
N ALA A 28 -4.21 5.72 3.21
CA ALA A 28 -4.01 6.06 1.80
C ALA A 28 -4.38 4.88 0.89
N THR A 29 -4.87 5.20 -0.30
CA THR A 29 -4.96 4.24 -1.42
C THR A 29 -3.85 4.58 -2.41
N LEU A 30 -2.94 3.64 -2.65
CA LEU A 30 -1.77 3.82 -3.53
C LEU A 30 -1.99 3.29 -4.93
N VAL A 31 -2.79 2.23 -5.05
CA VAL A 31 -3.20 1.64 -6.32
C VAL A 31 -4.65 1.20 -6.19
N ASP A 32 -5.46 1.49 -7.19
CA ASP A 32 -6.83 0.99 -7.31
C ASP A 32 -7.22 0.97 -8.80
N GLU A 33 -6.61 0.06 -9.54
CA GLU A 33 -6.80 -0.02 -10.99
C GLU A 33 -6.52 -1.43 -11.53
N TYR A 34 -6.99 -1.68 -12.75
CA TYR A 34 -6.64 -2.90 -13.47
C TYR A 34 -5.21 -2.85 -13.97
N ARG A 35 -4.44 -3.91 -13.68
CA ARG A 35 -3.07 -4.07 -14.16
C ARG A 35 -2.85 -5.50 -14.67
N GLU A 36 -2.10 -5.60 -15.76
CA GLU A 36 -1.64 -6.86 -16.36
C GLU A 36 -0.75 -7.69 -15.39
N ALA A 37 -0.39 -8.89 -15.82
CA ALA A 37 0.63 -9.67 -15.10
C ALA A 37 1.99 -8.96 -15.21
N GLY A 38 2.72 -8.88 -14.10
CA GLY A 38 4.00 -8.16 -14.09
C GLY A 38 4.53 -7.83 -12.70
N ARG A 39 5.66 -7.11 -12.70
CA ARG A 39 6.28 -6.56 -11.49
C ARG A 39 5.95 -5.07 -11.40
N TYR A 40 5.49 -4.67 -10.22
CA TYR A 40 5.08 -3.31 -9.95
C TYR A 40 5.82 -2.76 -8.73
N LYS A 41 6.02 -1.45 -8.77
CA LYS A 41 6.55 -0.67 -7.66
C LYS A 41 5.70 0.57 -7.51
N VAL A 42 5.40 0.94 -6.27
CA VAL A 42 4.81 2.23 -5.94
C VAL A 42 5.61 2.86 -4.82
N GLU A 43 5.75 4.18 -4.88
CA GLU A 43 6.35 4.95 -3.81
C GLU A 43 5.25 5.45 -2.88
N PHE A 44 5.34 5.07 -1.62
CA PHE A 44 4.53 5.64 -0.55
C PHE A 44 5.27 6.83 0.05
N ASN A 45 4.82 8.05 -0.28
CA ASN A 45 5.33 9.27 0.30
C ASN A 45 4.34 9.85 1.33
N VAL A 46 4.73 9.80 2.60
CA VAL A 46 3.91 10.28 3.73
C VAL A 46 3.55 11.76 3.61
N ALA A 47 4.43 12.57 3.01
CA ALA A 47 4.20 14.00 2.86
C ALA A 47 3.06 14.34 1.89
N GLN A 48 2.66 13.39 1.04
CA GLN A 48 1.61 13.55 0.04
C GLN A 48 0.28 12.94 0.48
N VAL A 49 0.23 12.33 1.67
CA VAL A 49 -0.99 11.71 2.16
C VAL A 49 -1.92 12.77 2.73
N THR A 50 -3.22 12.63 2.45
CA THR A 50 -4.29 13.54 2.87
C THR A 50 -4.38 13.74 4.39
N ARG A 51 -3.78 12.84 5.18
CA ARG A 51 -3.59 13.00 6.62
C ARG A 51 -2.21 13.59 6.92
N PRO A 52 -2.08 14.91 7.17
CA PRO A 52 -0.79 15.55 7.44
C PRO A 52 -0.13 15.10 8.76
N GLU A 53 -0.87 14.41 9.64
CA GLU A 53 -0.43 14.01 10.99
C GLU A 53 -0.05 12.52 11.11
N ILE A 54 0.53 11.95 10.06
CA ILE A 54 1.07 10.58 10.14
C ILE A 54 2.35 10.61 10.97
N SER A 55 2.27 10.03 12.16
CA SER A 55 3.39 9.91 13.10
C SER A 55 4.27 8.70 12.78
N SER A 56 5.51 8.70 13.29
CA SER A 56 6.33 7.49 13.28
C SER A 56 5.60 6.36 14.00
N GLY A 57 5.51 5.18 13.39
CA GLY A 57 4.70 4.10 13.95
C GLY A 57 4.59 2.89 13.03
N LEU A 58 3.86 1.88 13.51
CA LEU A 58 3.54 0.69 12.73
C LEU A 58 2.36 0.98 11.81
N TYR A 59 2.51 0.64 10.54
CA TYR A 59 1.45 0.70 9.55
C TYR A 59 1.33 -0.65 8.84
N LEU A 60 0.13 -0.92 8.34
CA LEU A 60 -0.15 -2.11 7.56
C LEU A 60 -0.48 -1.67 6.13
N TYR A 61 -0.07 -2.45 5.15
CA TYR A 61 -0.59 -2.30 3.80
C TYR A 61 -1.16 -3.62 3.32
N LYS A 62 -2.28 -3.52 2.60
CA LYS A 62 -3.00 -4.65 2.02
C LYS A 62 -2.98 -4.54 0.51
N LEU A 63 -2.44 -5.56 -0.14
CA LEU A 63 -2.53 -5.79 -1.57
C LEU A 63 -3.66 -6.79 -1.83
N THR A 64 -4.62 -6.43 -2.68
CA THR A 64 -5.69 -7.33 -3.15
C THR A 64 -5.65 -7.42 -4.67
N ILE A 65 -5.69 -8.63 -5.21
CA ILE A 65 -5.67 -8.91 -6.65
C ILE A 65 -6.69 -10.01 -6.91
N GLY A 66 -7.89 -9.64 -7.39
CA GLY A 66 -9.02 -10.57 -7.49
C GLY A 66 -9.29 -11.27 -6.16
N ASN A 67 -9.13 -12.60 -6.10
CA ASN A 67 -9.34 -13.40 -4.89
C ASN A 67 -8.11 -13.47 -3.97
N PHE A 68 -6.95 -13.00 -4.42
CA PHE A 68 -5.74 -12.98 -3.61
C PHE A 68 -5.70 -11.74 -2.73
N SER A 69 -5.35 -11.89 -1.45
CA SER A 69 -5.02 -10.76 -0.60
C SER A 69 -3.80 -11.05 0.27
N ALA A 70 -2.93 -10.06 0.42
CA ALA A 70 -1.75 -10.13 1.24
C ALA A 70 -1.63 -8.86 2.08
N ILE A 71 -1.37 -9.03 3.38
CA ILE A 71 -1.14 -7.94 4.32
C ILE A 71 0.32 -8.00 4.75
N ARG A 72 0.98 -6.85 4.75
CA ARG A 72 2.36 -6.71 5.23
C ARG A 72 2.45 -5.48 6.13
N LYS A 73 3.39 -5.55 7.08
CA LYS A 73 3.66 -4.47 8.02
C LYS A 73 4.85 -3.64 7.56
N MET A 74 4.78 -2.34 7.79
CA MET A 74 5.89 -1.40 7.60
C MET A 74 6.02 -0.51 8.83
N MET A 75 7.25 -0.16 9.18
CA MET A 75 7.52 0.81 10.22
C MET A 75 7.84 2.14 9.56
N LEU A 76 7.06 3.16 9.89
CA LEU A 76 7.32 4.50 9.45
C LEU A 76 8.19 5.22 10.46
N ILE A 77 9.29 5.80 10.00
CA ILE A 77 10.23 6.56 10.81
C ILE A 77 10.34 7.95 10.18
N LYS A 78 9.89 8.98 10.91
CA LYS A 78 10.04 10.39 10.56
C LYS A 78 11.43 10.91 10.86
#